data_AF-A0A7R7XP02-F1
#
_entry.id   AF-A0A7R7XP02-F1
#
_cell.length_a   1.000
_cell.length_b   1.000
_cell.length_c   1.000
_cell.angle_alpha   90.00
_cell.angle_beta   90.00
_cell.angle_gamma   90.00
#
_symmetry.space_group_name_H-M   'P 1'
#
loop_
_entity.id
_entity.type
_entity.pdbx_description
1 polymer ?
#
loop_
_entity_poly.entity_id
_entity_poly.type
_entity_poly.pdbx_seq_one_letter_code
_entity_poly.pdbx_strand_id
1 'polypeptide(L)'
;MTCELPLGNSSAINTHDTALILWTGSRDLVLSLPSFTMPAYHSIFLEDRDVPVIGNFPVLPLRTRTRGPAYTLPTLPPGADLDVQPDNESYDCVDEIISLFRANVLFRNFEINGPADRMLIYGTLFITECLGKVKPTMAARDAEKALNNVALDSFAIPGDASFPLNQAFEPPRDRQDAETLRSYISQVRQEIATRLHARLYPGGVGPSKFWLSFTKRKFMGKSF
;
A
#
# COMPACT_ATOMS: atom_id res chain seq x y z
N MET A 1 69.43 39.01 -8.16
CA MET A 1 69.01 38.14 -9.29
C MET A 1 67.52 38.01 -9.22
N THR A 2 66.86 38.59 -10.20
CA THR A 2 65.43 38.65 -10.50
C THR A 2 64.96 37.41 -11.25
N CYS A 3 63.63 37.37 -11.49
CA CYS A 3 62.84 36.52 -12.39
C CYS A 3 62.21 35.27 -11.76
N GLU A 4 60.94 34.93 -11.97
CA GLU A 4 59.74 35.59 -12.49
C GLU A 4 58.59 34.55 -12.32
N LEU A 5 57.33 34.99 -12.20
CA LEU A 5 56.14 34.11 -12.23
C LEU A 5 55.93 33.52 -13.64
N PRO A 6 55.03 32.54 -13.79
CA PRO A 6 53.88 32.88 -14.63
C PRO A 6 52.52 32.45 -14.09
N LEU A 7 51.56 33.28 -14.48
CA LEU A 7 50.12 33.14 -14.40
C LEU A 7 49.62 31.93 -15.20
N GLY A 8 48.52 31.32 -14.73
CA GLY A 8 47.82 30.25 -15.45
C GLY A 8 46.39 30.05 -14.94
N ASN A 9 45.49 30.94 -15.37
CA ASN A 9 44.03 30.86 -15.53
C ASN A 9 43.22 29.74 -14.84
N SER A 10 42.33 30.19 -13.95
CA SER A 10 40.86 30.11 -14.05
C SER A 10 40.24 28.89 -14.77
N SER A 11 39.54 28.04 -14.02
CA SER A 11 38.07 27.96 -14.07
C SER A 11 37.52 26.91 -13.10
N ALA A 12 36.34 27.21 -12.57
CA ALA A 12 35.75 26.64 -11.37
C ALA A 12 35.39 25.15 -11.48
N ILE A 13 35.81 24.38 -10.48
CA ILE A 13 35.15 23.13 -10.10
C ILE A 13 34.25 23.50 -8.92
N ASN A 14 32.94 23.61 -9.19
CA ASN A 14 31.91 23.81 -8.16
C ASN A 14 31.90 22.60 -7.21
N THR A 15 32.66 22.71 -6.14
CA THR A 15 32.58 21.88 -4.95
C THR A 15 31.48 22.46 -4.07
N HIS A 16 30.23 22.07 -4.32
CA HIS A 16 29.19 22.14 -3.29
C HIS A 16 29.45 21.01 -2.30
N ASP A 17 30.43 21.20 -1.41
CA ASP A 17 30.40 20.65 -0.05
C ASP A 17 31.64 21.14 0.71
N THR A 18 31.51 22.32 1.31
CA THR A 18 32.33 22.69 2.46
C THR A 18 31.45 23.54 3.35
N ALA A 19 30.84 22.88 4.34
CA ALA A 19 30.21 23.55 5.45
C ALA A 19 31.28 24.42 6.14
N LEU A 20 31.23 25.74 5.91
CA LEU A 20 31.93 26.72 6.74
C LEU A 20 31.36 26.60 8.16
N ILE A 21 32.07 25.90 9.03
CA ILE A 21 31.84 25.97 10.48
C ILE A 21 32.45 27.30 10.95
N LEU A 22 31.69 28.40 10.84
CA LEU A 22 31.97 29.60 11.60
C LEU A 22 31.50 29.36 13.03
N TRP A 23 32.46 29.12 13.92
CA TRP A 23 32.24 29.09 15.35
C TRP A 23 32.05 30.52 15.85
N THR A 24 30.82 31.02 15.80
CA THR A 24 30.41 32.17 16.60
C THR A 24 29.49 31.68 17.70
N GLY A 25 29.95 31.82 18.94
CA GLY A 25 29.21 31.44 20.13
C GLY A 25 27.91 32.24 20.23
N SER A 26 26.80 31.59 19.87
CA SER A 26 25.48 31.95 20.35
C SER A 26 24.63 30.68 20.37
N ARG A 27 24.25 30.26 21.58
CA ARG A 27 23.30 29.18 21.79
C ARG A 27 21.95 29.72 21.35
N ASP A 28 21.46 29.27 20.18
CA ASP A 28 20.04 29.13 19.80
C ASP A 28 19.90 29.08 18.27
N LEU A 29 20.58 28.12 17.64
CA LEU A 29 20.21 27.65 16.31
C LEU A 29 19.63 26.26 16.47
N VAL A 30 18.31 26.20 16.72
CA VAL A 30 17.51 25.01 16.44
C VAL A 30 17.58 24.82 14.93
N LEU A 31 18.55 24.04 14.46
CA LEU A 31 18.56 23.52 13.11
C LEU A 31 17.32 22.63 12.98
N SER A 32 16.22 23.18 12.46
CA SER A 32 15.14 22.39 11.91
C SER A 32 15.70 21.68 10.68
N LEU A 33 16.35 20.55 10.89
CA LEU A 33 16.56 19.59 9.82
C LEU A 33 15.20 19.39 9.15
N PRO A 34 15.05 19.55 7.82
CA PRO A 34 13.84 19.09 7.16
C PRO A 34 13.71 17.63 7.58
N SER A 35 12.64 17.33 8.32
CA SER A 35 12.32 15.96 8.68
C SER A 35 12.28 15.20 7.36
N PHE A 36 13.29 14.36 7.13
CA PHE A 36 13.37 13.47 5.98
C PHE A 36 12.29 12.40 6.21
N THR A 37 11.03 12.81 6.04
CA THR A 37 9.88 11.93 6.07
C THR A 37 9.97 11.15 4.78
N MET A 38 10.44 9.90 4.86
CA MET A 38 10.32 9.01 3.69
C MET A 38 8.84 8.99 3.28
N PRO A 39 8.52 9.28 2.01
CA PRO A 39 7.14 9.27 1.54
C PRO A 39 6.60 7.84 1.59
N ALA A 40 5.28 7.72 1.71
CA ALA A 40 4.61 6.44 1.57
C ALA A 40 4.77 5.90 0.13
N TYR A 41 4.64 4.59 -0.03
CA TYR A 41 4.75 3.97 -1.34
C TYR A 41 3.40 4.02 -2.05
N HIS A 42 3.38 4.61 -3.24
CA HIS A 42 2.22 4.74 -4.10
C HIS A 42 2.07 3.54 -5.04
N SER A 43 0.87 3.37 -5.57
CA SER A 43 0.57 2.31 -6.55
C SER A 43 1.24 2.59 -7.91
N ILE A 44 1.80 1.55 -8.55
CA ILE A 44 2.32 1.64 -9.92
C ILE A 44 1.18 1.80 -10.94
N PHE A 45 -0.03 1.33 -10.60
CA PHE A 45 -1.23 1.44 -11.43
C PHE A 45 -1.76 2.88 -11.54
N LEU A 46 -1.06 3.88 -10.97
CA LEU A 46 -1.34 5.29 -11.20
C LEU A 46 -1.09 5.71 -12.66
N GLU A 47 -0.27 4.96 -13.40
CA GLU A 47 0.01 5.23 -14.81
C GLU A 47 -1.17 4.83 -15.73
N ASP A 48 -2.05 3.93 -15.27
CA ASP A 48 -3.19 3.44 -16.03
C ASP A 48 -4.35 4.46 -16.03
N ARG A 49 -4.43 5.25 -17.10
CA ARG A 49 -5.40 6.36 -17.22
C ARG A 49 -6.82 5.93 -17.62
N ASP A 50 -6.98 4.75 -18.19
CA ASP A 50 -8.24 4.26 -18.77
C ASP A 50 -8.98 3.27 -17.86
N VAL A 51 -8.65 3.25 -16.57
CA VAL A 51 -9.30 2.37 -15.59
C VAL A 51 -10.71 2.87 -15.29
N PRO A 52 -11.75 2.02 -15.37
CA PRO A 52 -13.09 2.40 -14.95
C PRO A 52 -13.11 2.77 -13.47
N VAL A 53 -13.74 3.90 -13.14
CA VAL A 53 -13.88 4.39 -11.76
C VAL A 53 -15.35 4.46 -11.35
N ILE A 54 -15.63 4.11 -10.10
CA ILE A 54 -16.93 4.31 -9.47
C ILE A 54 -16.77 5.34 -8.36
N GLY A 55 -17.37 6.53 -8.55
CA GLY A 55 -17.01 7.72 -7.78
C GLY A 55 -15.54 8.07 -8.07
N ASN A 56 -14.68 7.90 -7.08
CA ASN A 56 -13.23 8.03 -7.23
C ASN A 56 -12.46 6.72 -6.92
N PHE A 57 -13.16 5.60 -6.79
CA PHE A 57 -12.58 4.28 -6.54
C PHE A 57 -12.30 3.54 -7.86
N PRO A 58 -11.11 3.00 -8.09
CA PRO A 58 -10.80 2.30 -9.34
C PRO A 58 -11.33 0.87 -9.34
N VAL A 59 -11.74 0.40 -10.51
CA VAL A 59 -12.06 -0.99 -10.78
C VAL A 59 -10.92 -1.58 -11.61
N LEU A 60 -9.83 -1.95 -10.92
CA LEU A 60 -8.63 -2.54 -11.52
C LEU A 60 -8.84 -4.01 -11.87
N PRO A 61 -8.21 -4.50 -12.96
CA PRO A 61 -8.12 -5.93 -13.27
C PRO A 61 -7.56 -6.76 -12.11
N LEU A 62 -8.04 -8.00 -11.97
CA LEU A 62 -7.64 -8.91 -10.90
C LEU A 62 -7.32 -10.30 -11.45
N ARG A 63 -6.30 -10.95 -10.89
CA ARG A 63 -6.07 -12.38 -11.06
C ARG A 63 -6.97 -13.15 -10.08
N THR A 64 -8.17 -13.48 -10.51
CA THR A 64 -9.18 -14.03 -9.59
C THR A 64 -9.91 -15.22 -10.19
N ARG A 65 -10.30 -16.16 -9.31
CA ARG A 65 -11.26 -17.23 -9.62
C ARG A 65 -12.66 -16.92 -9.10
N THR A 66 -12.78 -15.87 -8.30
CA THR A 66 -14.01 -15.42 -7.68
C THR A 66 -14.82 -14.64 -8.71
N ARG A 67 -16.13 -14.87 -8.76
CA ARG A 67 -17.02 -14.12 -9.64
C ARG A 67 -17.10 -12.66 -9.19
N GLY A 68 -17.05 -11.73 -10.14
CA GLY A 68 -17.20 -10.31 -9.85
C GLY A 68 -17.04 -9.46 -11.12
N PRO A 69 -17.12 -8.13 -10.97
CA PRO A 69 -17.13 -7.20 -12.09
C PRO A 69 -15.72 -6.88 -12.64
N ALA A 70 -14.65 -7.34 -11.97
CA ALA A 70 -13.28 -7.09 -12.41
C ALA A 70 -12.97 -7.82 -13.73
N TYR A 71 -12.19 -7.18 -14.60
CA TYR A 71 -11.55 -7.87 -15.72
C TYR A 71 -10.56 -8.91 -15.18
N THR A 72 -10.66 -10.15 -15.67
CA THR A 72 -9.85 -11.27 -15.18
C THR A 72 -8.51 -11.34 -15.91
N LEU A 73 -7.42 -11.20 -15.17
CA LEU A 73 -6.06 -11.39 -15.67
C LEU A 73 -5.70 -12.88 -15.83
N PRO A 74 -4.66 -13.20 -16.63
CA PRO A 74 -4.17 -14.57 -16.76
C PRO A 74 -3.83 -15.19 -15.40
N THR A 75 -4.05 -16.51 -15.29
CA THR A 75 -3.68 -17.24 -14.07
C THR A 75 -2.22 -17.65 -14.11
N LEU A 76 -1.54 -17.55 -12.97
CA LEU A 76 -0.19 -18.07 -12.82
C LEU A 76 -0.14 -19.61 -12.94
N PRO A 77 0.99 -20.16 -13.42
CA PRO A 77 1.19 -21.60 -13.45
C PRO A 77 1.18 -22.20 -12.03
N PRO A 78 0.81 -23.49 -11.88
CA PRO A 78 0.84 -24.18 -10.60
C PRO A 78 2.26 -24.16 -10.00
N GLY A 79 2.37 -23.74 -8.73
CA GLY A 79 3.66 -23.67 -8.04
C GLY A 79 4.48 -22.40 -8.32
N ALA A 80 3.91 -21.40 -8.99
CA ALA A 80 4.52 -20.08 -9.09
C ALA A 80 4.76 -19.47 -7.69
N ASP A 81 5.81 -18.65 -7.59
CA ASP A 81 6.13 -17.93 -6.36
C ASP A 81 4.98 -17.01 -5.93
N LEU A 82 4.87 -16.81 -4.61
CA LEU A 82 3.86 -15.90 -4.03
C LEU A 82 4.18 -14.43 -4.31
N ASP A 83 5.44 -14.12 -4.61
CA ASP A 83 5.94 -12.79 -4.94
C ASP A 83 6.08 -12.65 -6.46
N VAL A 84 4.99 -12.21 -7.08
CA VAL A 84 4.91 -11.93 -8.52
C VAL A 84 5.62 -10.62 -8.81
N GLN A 85 6.44 -10.59 -9.86
CA GLN A 85 7.13 -9.38 -10.28
C GLN A 85 6.17 -8.43 -11.03
N PRO A 86 6.35 -7.09 -10.91
CA PRO A 86 5.46 -6.10 -11.56
C PRO A 86 5.41 -6.15 -13.09
N ASP A 87 6.42 -6.74 -13.73
CA ASP A 87 6.50 -6.91 -15.19
C ASP A 87 5.66 -8.09 -15.72
N ASN A 88 5.07 -8.87 -14.83
CA ASN A 88 4.25 -10.02 -15.19
C ASN A 88 2.81 -9.62 -15.55
N GLU A 89 2.27 -10.16 -16.64
CA GLU A 89 0.88 -9.92 -17.07
C GLU A 89 -0.19 -10.35 -16.04
N SER A 90 0.19 -11.22 -15.11
CA SER A 90 -0.66 -11.73 -14.03
C SER A 90 -0.49 -10.93 -12.72
N TYR A 91 0.38 -9.91 -12.69
CA TYR A 91 0.56 -9.01 -11.57
C TYR A 91 -0.66 -8.09 -11.44
N ASP A 92 -1.20 -7.97 -10.24
CA ASP A 92 -2.40 -7.19 -9.98
C ASP A 92 -2.26 -6.31 -8.73
N CYS A 93 -3.27 -5.47 -8.50
CA CYS A 93 -3.29 -4.56 -7.37
C CYS A 93 -3.32 -5.28 -6.01
N VAL A 94 -3.78 -6.54 -5.93
CA VAL A 94 -3.78 -7.31 -4.68
C VAL A 94 -2.36 -7.74 -4.33
N ASP A 95 -1.59 -8.21 -5.31
CA ASP A 95 -0.17 -8.55 -5.11
C ASP A 95 0.63 -7.31 -4.67
N GLU A 96 0.34 -6.15 -5.28
CA GLU A 96 0.93 -4.87 -4.87
C GLU A 96 0.57 -4.48 -3.43
N ILE A 97 -0.72 -4.50 -3.07
CA ILE A 97 -1.19 -4.16 -1.72
C ILE A 97 -0.47 -4.99 -0.67
N ILE A 98 -0.36 -6.30 -0.88
CA ILE A 98 0.27 -7.22 0.06
C ILE A 98 1.79 -6.95 0.14
N SER A 99 2.44 -6.68 -0.99
CA SER A 99 3.86 -6.35 -1.05
C SER A 99 4.19 -5.05 -0.30
N LEU A 100 3.41 -3.98 -0.56
CA LEU A 100 3.62 -2.65 0.01
C LEU A 100 3.12 -2.51 1.46
N PHE A 101 2.25 -3.41 1.93
CA PHE A 101 1.62 -3.35 3.25
C PHE A 101 2.61 -3.07 4.39
N ARG A 102 3.72 -3.82 4.45
CA ARG A 102 4.67 -3.75 5.57
C ARG A 102 5.35 -2.38 5.68
N ALA A 103 5.59 -1.74 4.55
CA ALA A 103 6.14 -0.39 4.52
C ALA A 103 5.05 0.65 4.81
N ASN A 104 3.89 0.51 4.17
CA ASN A 104 2.83 1.51 4.23
C ASN A 104 2.12 1.60 5.58
N VAL A 105 1.93 0.48 6.29
CA VAL A 105 1.25 0.45 7.60
C VAL A 105 1.98 1.25 8.70
N LEU A 106 3.24 1.61 8.49
CA LEU A 106 4.04 2.41 9.42
C LEU A 106 3.77 3.92 9.30
N PHE A 107 3.24 4.37 8.16
CA PHE A 107 2.98 5.79 7.92
C PHE A 107 1.64 6.24 8.50
N ARG A 108 1.62 7.46 9.03
CA ARG A 108 0.42 8.10 9.59
C ARG A 108 -0.31 9.00 8.58
N ASN A 109 0.43 9.52 7.60
CA ASN A 109 -0.10 10.38 6.55
C ASN A 109 0.18 9.68 5.22
N PHE A 110 -0.79 9.71 4.31
CA PHE A 110 -0.68 9.18 2.97
C PHE A 110 -1.32 10.20 2.02
N GLU A 111 -0.52 10.76 1.11
CA GLU A 111 -1.00 11.67 0.08
C GLU A 111 -1.63 10.83 -1.05
N ILE A 112 -2.75 11.28 -1.62
CA ILE A 112 -3.46 10.48 -2.60
C ILE A 112 -3.25 11.09 -3.98
N ASN A 113 -2.45 10.43 -4.81
CA ASN A 113 -2.08 10.93 -6.14
C ASN A 113 -3.06 10.50 -7.24
N GLY A 114 -3.88 9.47 -6.97
CA GLY A 114 -4.86 9.00 -7.94
C GLY A 114 -5.80 7.93 -7.38
N PRO A 115 -6.64 7.35 -8.24
CA PRO A 115 -7.61 6.34 -7.82
C PRO A 115 -6.92 5.04 -7.38
N ALA A 116 -5.82 4.62 -8.02
CA ALA A 116 -5.08 3.40 -7.65
C ALA A 116 -4.58 3.43 -6.18
N ASP A 117 -4.15 4.59 -5.69
CA ASP A 117 -3.80 4.77 -4.28
C ASP A 117 -4.99 4.55 -3.32
N ARG A 118 -6.22 4.85 -3.75
CA ARG A 118 -7.42 4.59 -2.94
C ARG A 118 -7.66 3.10 -2.76
N MET A 119 -7.42 2.32 -3.81
CA MET A 119 -7.43 0.87 -3.73
C MET A 119 -6.33 0.37 -2.78
N LEU A 120 -5.12 0.95 -2.85
CA LEU A 120 -4.01 0.61 -1.95
C LEU A 120 -4.34 0.90 -0.48
N ILE A 121 -4.91 2.07 -0.18
CA ILE A 121 -5.36 2.47 1.16
C ILE A 121 -6.41 1.50 1.69
N TYR A 122 -7.43 1.21 0.86
CA TYR A 122 -8.51 0.30 1.23
C TYR A 122 -7.99 -1.11 1.55
N GLY A 123 -7.16 -1.67 0.67
CA GLY A 123 -6.55 -2.97 0.86
C GLY A 123 -5.65 -3.03 2.09
N THR A 124 -4.88 -1.97 2.36
CA THR A 124 -4.02 -1.88 3.55
C THR A 124 -4.84 -1.92 4.84
N LEU A 125 -5.96 -1.19 4.91
CA LEU A 125 -6.86 -1.26 6.06
C LEU A 125 -7.46 -2.66 6.22
N PHE A 126 -7.88 -3.29 5.12
CA PHE A 126 -8.48 -4.61 5.17
C PHE A 126 -7.48 -5.68 5.65
N ILE A 127 -6.19 -5.57 5.26
CA ILE A 127 -5.14 -6.45 5.79
C ILE A 127 -5.00 -6.28 7.30
N THR A 128 -5.02 -5.05 7.83
CA THR A 128 -4.94 -4.85 9.29
C THR A 128 -6.11 -5.50 10.03
N GLU A 129 -7.32 -5.42 9.48
CA GLU A 129 -8.50 -6.10 10.02
C GLU A 129 -8.34 -7.62 10.00
N CYS A 130 -7.89 -8.19 8.87
CA CYS A 130 -7.58 -9.61 8.71
C CYS A 130 -6.56 -10.10 9.75
N LEU A 131 -5.46 -9.37 9.92
CA LEU A 131 -4.42 -9.67 10.91
C LEU A 131 -4.93 -9.56 12.35
N GLY A 132 -5.95 -8.75 12.60
CA GLY A 132 -6.64 -8.65 13.89
C GLY A 132 -7.42 -9.91 14.28
N LYS A 133 -7.79 -10.74 13.30
CA LYS A 133 -8.62 -11.93 13.50
C LYS A 133 -7.78 -13.19 13.71
N VAL A 134 -6.52 -13.17 13.28
CA VAL A 134 -5.58 -14.30 13.42
C VAL A 134 -4.84 -14.22 14.76
N LYS A 135 -4.95 -15.27 15.57
CA LYS A 135 -4.23 -15.38 16.86
C LYS A 135 -2.87 -16.07 16.66
N PRO A 136 -1.84 -15.79 17.49
CA PRO A 136 -0.51 -16.40 17.36
C PRO A 136 -0.47 -17.93 17.41
N THR A 137 -1.46 -18.58 18.03
CA THR A 137 -1.54 -20.04 18.17
C THR A 137 -2.64 -20.66 17.30
N MET A 138 -3.20 -19.89 16.35
CA MET A 138 -4.29 -20.35 15.50
C MET A 138 -3.77 -21.35 14.45
N ALA A 139 -4.51 -22.43 14.22
CA ALA A 139 -4.19 -23.39 13.18
C ALA A 139 -4.51 -22.82 11.78
N ALA A 140 -3.79 -23.26 10.75
CA ALA A 140 -3.94 -22.75 9.39
C ALA A 140 -5.38 -22.81 8.86
N ARG A 141 -6.09 -23.92 9.10
CA ARG A 141 -7.50 -24.10 8.68
C ARG A 141 -8.46 -23.17 9.42
N ASP A 142 -8.22 -22.91 10.70
CA ASP A 142 -9.08 -22.01 11.48
C ASP A 142 -8.86 -20.55 11.07
N ALA A 143 -7.61 -20.20 10.77
CA ALA A 143 -7.28 -18.89 10.22
C ALA A 143 -7.86 -18.68 8.82
N GLU A 144 -7.81 -19.68 7.95
CA GLU A 144 -8.44 -19.65 6.62
C GLU A 144 -9.93 -19.32 6.73
N LYS A 145 -10.66 -20.05 7.60
CA LYS A 145 -12.07 -19.78 7.88
C LYS A 145 -12.30 -18.38 8.44
N ALA A 146 -11.46 -17.94 9.38
CA ALA A 146 -11.59 -16.62 9.97
C ALA A 146 -11.41 -15.50 8.93
N LEU A 147 -10.41 -15.63 8.05
CA LEU A 147 -10.14 -14.67 6.97
C LEU A 147 -11.26 -14.66 5.92
N ASN A 148 -11.75 -15.84 5.51
CA ASN A 148 -12.88 -15.95 4.59
C ASN A 148 -14.16 -15.34 5.16
N ASN A 149 -14.44 -15.55 6.46
CA ASN A 149 -15.60 -14.94 7.11
C ASN A 149 -15.52 -13.42 7.10
N VAL A 150 -14.34 -12.84 7.32
CA VAL A 150 -14.13 -11.38 7.32
C VAL A 150 -14.23 -10.81 5.89
N ALA A 151 -13.79 -11.56 4.89
CA ALA A 151 -13.92 -11.17 3.49
C ALA A 151 -15.39 -11.13 3.01
N LEU A 152 -16.24 -12.01 3.56
CA LEU A 152 -17.65 -12.13 3.21
C LEU A 152 -18.60 -11.33 4.13
N ASP A 153 -18.08 -10.76 5.23
CA ASP A 153 -18.89 -10.00 6.17
C ASP A 153 -19.47 -8.74 5.51
N SER A 154 -20.57 -8.23 6.06
CA SER A 154 -21.17 -6.99 5.60
C SER A 154 -20.23 -5.82 5.87
N PHE A 155 -20.04 -4.95 4.88
CA PHE A 155 -19.14 -3.81 5.00
C PHE A 155 -19.74 -2.53 4.43
N ALA A 156 -19.21 -1.43 4.95
CA ALA A 156 -19.50 -0.08 4.52
C ALA A 156 -18.72 0.24 3.23
N ILE A 157 -19.40 0.87 2.27
CA ILE A 157 -18.77 1.44 1.06
C ILE A 157 -18.69 2.97 1.19
N PRO A 158 -17.88 3.66 0.35
CA PRO A 158 -17.91 5.11 0.28
C PRO A 158 -19.33 5.66 0.20
N GLY A 159 -19.66 6.62 1.07
CA GLY A 159 -21.01 7.17 1.23
C GLY A 159 -21.79 6.62 2.43
N ASP A 160 -21.47 5.42 2.92
CA ASP A 160 -22.09 4.87 4.13
C ASP A 160 -21.55 5.59 5.38
N ALA A 161 -22.42 5.85 6.36
CA ALA A 161 -22.03 6.58 7.58
C ALA A 161 -20.94 5.88 8.40
N SER A 162 -20.85 4.55 8.32
CA SER A 162 -19.85 3.73 8.99
C SER A 162 -18.52 3.63 8.23
N PHE A 163 -18.39 4.21 7.02
CA PHE A 163 -17.15 4.15 6.26
C PHE A 163 -16.11 5.15 6.80
N PRO A 164 -14.94 4.69 7.31
CA PRO A 164 -14.00 5.52 8.07
C PRO A 164 -13.23 6.54 7.22
N LEU A 165 -13.30 6.43 5.89
CA LEU A 165 -12.53 7.21 4.93
C LEU A 165 -13.41 8.10 4.02
N ASN A 166 -14.64 8.43 4.41
CA ASN A 166 -15.54 9.25 3.59
C ASN A 166 -14.98 10.62 3.15
N GLN A 167 -14.00 11.18 3.86
CA GLN A 167 -13.35 12.44 3.45
C GLN A 167 -12.45 12.30 2.21
N ALA A 168 -11.99 11.08 1.92
CA ALA A 168 -11.08 10.80 0.82
C ALA A 168 -11.74 9.99 -0.31
N PHE A 169 -12.98 9.54 -0.14
CA PHE A 169 -13.66 8.68 -1.09
C PHE A 169 -15.00 9.30 -1.46
N GLU A 170 -15.29 9.32 -2.76
CA GLU A 170 -16.56 9.82 -3.28
C GLU A 170 -17.60 8.70 -3.27
N PRO A 171 -18.85 9.00 -2.89
CA PRO A 171 -19.92 8.01 -2.94
C PRO A 171 -20.23 7.62 -4.39
N PRO A 172 -20.70 6.38 -4.62
CA PRO A 172 -21.28 6.00 -5.90
C PRO A 172 -22.40 6.94 -6.34
N ARG A 173 -22.52 7.19 -7.65
CA ARG A 173 -23.51 8.12 -8.19
C ARG A 173 -24.94 7.63 -8.01
N ASP A 174 -25.15 6.33 -8.22
CA ASP A 174 -26.46 5.70 -8.18
C ASP A 174 -26.39 4.31 -7.52
N ARG A 175 -27.56 3.69 -7.37
CA ARG A 175 -27.69 2.39 -6.72
C ARG A 175 -26.98 1.27 -7.49
N GLN A 176 -26.94 1.36 -8.82
CA GLN A 176 -26.30 0.34 -9.67
C GLN A 176 -24.78 0.38 -9.48
N ASP A 177 -24.20 1.58 -9.46
CA ASP A 177 -22.79 1.80 -9.16
C ASP A 177 -22.44 1.32 -7.74
N ALA A 178 -23.31 1.57 -6.76
CA ALA A 178 -23.12 1.09 -5.38
C ALA A 178 -23.12 -0.46 -5.28
N GLU A 179 -24.01 -1.13 -6.00
CA GLU A 179 -24.06 -2.59 -6.06
C GLU A 179 -22.82 -3.16 -6.77
N THR A 180 -22.40 -2.52 -7.86
CA THR A 180 -21.18 -2.89 -8.61
C THR A 180 -19.92 -2.72 -7.77
N LEU A 181 -19.78 -1.59 -7.08
CA LEU A 181 -18.65 -1.31 -6.19
C LEU A 181 -18.60 -2.30 -5.03
N ARG A 182 -19.74 -2.61 -4.41
CA ARG A 182 -19.81 -3.62 -3.35
C ARG A 182 -19.40 -5.01 -3.86
N SER A 183 -19.83 -5.39 -5.06
CA SER A 183 -19.42 -6.64 -5.69
C SER A 183 -17.92 -6.69 -5.97
N TYR A 184 -17.35 -5.62 -6.52
CA TYR A 184 -15.91 -5.49 -6.77
C TYR A 184 -15.09 -5.59 -5.48
N ILE A 185 -15.47 -4.82 -4.45
CA ILE A 185 -14.78 -4.82 -3.16
C ILE A 185 -14.86 -6.20 -2.50
N SER A 186 -16.00 -6.89 -2.59
CA SER A 186 -16.14 -8.26 -2.07
C SER A 186 -15.21 -9.23 -2.77
N GLN A 187 -15.03 -9.09 -4.08
CA GLN A 187 -14.07 -9.88 -4.87
C GLN A 187 -12.63 -9.61 -4.42
N VAL A 188 -12.26 -8.34 -4.28
CA VAL A 188 -10.94 -7.90 -3.76
C VAL A 188 -10.66 -8.48 -2.37
N ARG A 189 -11.62 -8.40 -1.45
CA ARG A 189 -11.47 -8.92 -0.08
C ARG A 189 -11.17 -10.42 -0.06
N GLN A 190 -11.87 -11.19 -0.89
CA GLN A 190 -11.68 -12.64 -0.99
C GLN A 190 -10.28 -13.00 -1.54
N GLU A 191 -9.82 -12.27 -2.56
CA GLU A 191 -8.47 -12.46 -3.11
C GLU A 191 -7.39 -12.07 -2.09
N ILE A 192 -7.54 -10.94 -1.38
CA ILE A 192 -6.63 -10.55 -0.29
C ILE A 192 -6.61 -11.63 0.80
N ALA A 193 -7.76 -12.10 1.28
CA ALA A 193 -7.85 -13.11 2.32
C ALA A 193 -7.12 -14.41 1.93
N THR A 194 -7.36 -14.88 0.70
CA THR A 194 -6.75 -16.11 0.17
C THR A 194 -5.22 -15.98 0.05
N ARG A 195 -4.73 -14.88 -0.54
CA ARG A 195 -3.29 -14.67 -0.74
C ARG A 195 -2.56 -14.33 0.54
N LEU A 196 -3.20 -13.59 1.45
CA LEU A 196 -2.66 -13.30 2.78
C LEU A 196 -2.51 -14.59 3.60
N HIS A 197 -3.49 -15.51 3.53
CA HIS A 197 -3.40 -16.80 4.21
C HIS A 197 -2.15 -17.59 3.79
N ALA A 198 -1.90 -17.68 2.48
CA ALA A 198 -0.72 -18.37 1.94
C ALA A 198 0.61 -17.76 2.46
N ARG A 199 0.65 -16.43 2.66
CA ARG A 199 1.82 -15.73 3.23
C ARG A 199 1.92 -15.80 4.75
N LEU A 200 0.78 -15.96 5.44
CA LEU A 200 0.75 -16.13 6.90
C LEU A 200 1.21 -17.53 7.32
N TYR A 201 0.88 -18.56 6.54
CA TYR A 201 1.19 -19.95 6.84
C TYR A 201 2.06 -20.57 5.74
N PRO A 202 3.31 -20.10 5.55
CA PRO A 202 4.21 -20.72 4.59
C PRO A 202 4.42 -22.19 4.98
N GLY A 203 4.05 -23.11 4.09
CA GLY A 203 4.11 -24.55 4.36
C GLY A 203 3.09 -25.06 5.41
N GLY A 204 2.09 -24.24 5.79
CA GLY A 204 1.03 -24.64 6.71
C GLY A 204 1.38 -24.61 8.20
N VAL A 205 2.58 -24.13 8.56
CA VAL A 205 3.09 -24.20 9.95
C VAL A 205 2.98 -22.84 10.64
N GLY A 206 1.93 -22.67 11.45
CA GLY A 206 1.75 -21.52 12.35
C GLY A 206 1.67 -20.15 11.65
N PRO A 207 1.08 -19.13 12.28
CA PRO A 207 1.06 -17.80 11.69
C PRO A 207 2.43 -17.13 11.80
N SER A 208 2.87 -16.53 10.71
CA SER A 208 4.14 -15.82 10.65
C SER A 208 4.18 -14.64 11.63
N LYS A 209 5.11 -14.70 12.59
CA LYS A 209 5.35 -13.65 13.58
C LYS A 209 5.65 -12.28 12.95
N PHE A 210 6.29 -12.27 11.77
CA PHE A 210 6.60 -11.03 11.05
C PHE A 210 5.33 -10.28 10.65
N TRP A 211 4.30 -10.99 10.20
CA TRP A 211 3.02 -10.38 9.84
C TRP A 211 2.19 -9.99 11.08
N LEU A 212 2.13 -10.85 12.11
CA LEU A 212 1.38 -10.56 13.33
C LEU A 212 1.96 -9.40 14.17
N SER A 213 3.21 -9.00 13.92
CA SER A 213 3.80 -7.83 14.58
C SER A 213 3.09 -6.51 14.23
N PHE A 214 2.38 -6.47 13.10
CA PHE A 214 1.67 -5.30 12.61
C PHE A 214 0.22 -5.19 13.11
N THR A 215 -0.33 -6.19 13.80
CA THR A 215 -1.74 -6.21 14.24
C THR A 215 -2.14 -5.02 15.13
N LYS A 216 -1.20 -4.43 15.88
CA LYS A 216 -1.46 -3.27 16.74
C LYS A 216 -1.30 -1.93 16.02
N ARG A 217 -0.84 -1.92 14.77
CA ARG A 217 -0.62 -0.70 13.99
C ARG A 217 -1.89 -0.33 13.25
N LYS A 218 -2.21 0.96 13.27
CA LYS A 218 -3.35 1.53 12.53
C LYS A 218 -2.82 2.43 11.43
N PHE A 219 -2.98 2.01 10.20
CA PHE A 219 -2.65 2.84 9.05
C PHE A 219 -3.54 4.10 9.06
N MET A 220 -2.94 5.28 8.93
CA MET A 220 -3.60 6.59 9.05
C MET A 220 -4.38 6.82 10.37
N GLY A 221 -4.14 6.01 11.41
CA GLY A 221 -4.95 6.02 12.62
C GLY A 221 -6.40 5.56 12.40
N LYS A 222 -6.71 4.96 11.26
CA LYS A 222 -8.04 4.47 10.88
C LYS A 222 -8.11 2.94 11.00
N SER A 223 -9.33 2.44 11.14
CA SER A 223 -9.69 1.02 11.06
C SER A 223 -11.11 0.92 10.52
N PHE A 224 -11.45 -0.21 9.91
CA PHE A 224 -12.84 -0.59 9.70
C PHE A 224 -13.53 -0.89 11.04
#